data_AF-A0A532TYJ6-F1
#
_entry.id   AF-A0A532TYJ6-F1
#
_cell.length_a   1.000
_cell.length_b   1.000
_cell.length_c   1.000
_cell.angle_alpha   90.00
_cell.angle_beta   90.00
_cell.angle_gamma   90.00
#
_symmetry.space_group_name_H-M   'P 1'
#
loop_
_entity.id
_entity.type
_entity.pdbx_description
1 polymer ?
#
loop_
_entity_poly.entity_id
_entity_poly.type
_entity_poly.pdbx_seq_one_letter_code
_entity_poly.pdbx_strand_id
1 'polypeptide(L)'
;MEKTGKNINGENAKEEKENEKELKDLEKNIDVINEDGLKMSYDKAKIERQFPRLMRELSEKSKSLKIKAVDYEIERCDEEPQLVQVNDYCEDLRNTGAIDFIRRCTENEEAFAILDYLLERKELTLQEYNVLKNRIKEEGGLQKLINEYGGLKTPGYFERKYHRAKNLTNNDLNKSKNLD
;
A
#
# COMPACT_ATOMS: atom_id res chain seq x y z
N MET A 1 3.35 -11.76 60.77
CA MET A 1 4.47 -12.37 60.03
C MET A 1 3.83 -13.44 59.17
N GLU A 2 3.93 -13.49 57.84
CA GLU A 2 5.07 -13.30 56.95
C GLU A 2 4.61 -12.76 55.59
N LYS A 3 5.47 -11.95 54.95
CA LYS A 3 5.28 -11.44 53.59
C LYS A 3 5.93 -12.43 52.61
N THR A 4 5.17 -13.04 51.71
CA THR A 4 5.73 -13.78 50.57
C THR A 4 5.82 -12.86 49.35
N GLY A 5 6.96 -12.17 49.23
CA GLY A 5 7.30 -11.42 48.02
C GLY A 5 7.62 -12.38 46.88
N LYS A 6 6.84 -12.33 45.79
CA LYS A 6 7.16 -13.00 44.53
C LYS A 6 8.43 -12.40 43.94
N ASN A 7 9.37 -13.27 43.60
CA ASN A 7 10.69 -12.94 43.06
C ASN A 7 10.58 -12.80 41.53
N ILE A 8 10.22 -11.59 41.07
CA ILE A 8 9.97 -11.25 39.65
C ILE A 8 11.29 -11.14 38.86
N ASN A 9 12.44 -11.01 39.55
CA ASN A 9 13.74 -10.76 38.92
C ASN A 9 14.43 -12.04 38.37
N GLY A 10 13.95 -13.23 38.72
CA GLY A 10 14.57 -14.51 38.32
C GLY A 10 14.05 -15.09 36.99
N GLU A 11 12.88 -14.66 36.52
CA GLU A 11 12.26 -15.14 35.27
C GLU A 11 12.82 -14.38 34.05
N ASN A 12 12.89 -13.03 34.11
CA ASN A 12 13.47 -12.21 33.03
C ASN A 12 14.94 -12.57 32.72
N ALA A 13 15.75 -12.85 33.75
CA ALA A 13 17.15 -13.23 33.57
C ALA A 13 17.35 -14.65 32.97
N LYS A 14 16.32 -15.49 32.97
CA LYS A 14 16.34 -16.80 32.30
C LYS A 14 15.94 -16.68 30.83
N GLU A 15 14.90 -15.90 30.54
CA GLU A 15 14.47 -15.60 29.16
C GLU A 15 15.57 -14.90 28.34
N GLU A 16 16.25 -13.91 28.93
CA GLU A 16 17.36 -13.22 28.25
C GLU A 16 18.52 -14.17 27.91
N LYS A 17 18.81 -15.14 28.79
CA LYS A 17 19.87 -16.15 28.57
C LYS A 17 19.48 -17.23 27.56
N GLU A 18 18.19 -17.56 27.44
CA GLU A 18 17.69 -18.43 26.38
C GLU A 18 17.74 -17.74 25.02
N ASN A 19 17.29 -16.47 24.94
CA ASN A 19 17.34 -15.69 23.72
C ASN A 19 18.77 -15.46 23.21
N GLU A 20 19.74 -15.18 24.09
CA GLU A 20 21.15 -15.09 23.71
C GLU A 20 21.71 -16.41 23.16
N LYS A 21 21.26 -17.56 23.69
CA LYS A 21 21.68 -18.87 23.18
C LYS A 21 21.07 -19.14 21.81
N GLU A 22 19.79 -18.83 21.62
CA GLU A 22 19.13 -18.98 20.33
C GLU A 22 19.77 -18.10 19.25
N LEU A 23 20.13 -16.84 19.57
CA LEU A 23 20.85 -15.94 18.66
C LEU A 23 22.22 -16.49 18.27
N LYS A 24 23.00 -16.99 19.24
CA LYS A 24 24.33 -17.59 18.99
C LYS A 24 24.25 -18.87 18.17
N ASP A 25 23.17 -19.63 18.28
CA ASP A 25 22.96 -20.82 17.46
C ASP A 25 22.43 -20.48 16.06
N LEU A 26 21.69 -19.36 15.90
CA LEU A 26 21.35 -18.83 14.59
C LEU A 26 22.59 -18.33 13.85
N GLU A 27 23.48 -17.57 14.50
CA GLU A 27 24.73 -17.07 13.91
C GLU A 27 25.65 -18.19 13.38
N LYS A 28 25.67 -19.36 14.03
CA LYS A 28 26.46 -20.52 13.57
C LYS A 28 25.92 -21.20 12.31
N ASN A 29 24.64 -21.02 12.00
CA ASN A 29 23.96 -21.72 10.91
C ASN A 29 23.87 -20.88 9.62
N ILE A 30 24.44 -19.68 9.64
CA ILE A 30 24.48 -18.73 8.52
C ILE A 30 25.91 -18.70 7.97
N ASP A 31 26.13 -19.41 6.87
CA ASP A 31 27.39 -19.31 6.12
C ASP A 31 27.23 -18.23 5.04
N VAL A 32 27.87 -17.07 5.24
CA VAL A 32 27.98 -16.05 4.19
C VAL A 32 29.22 -16.33 3.36
N ILE A 33 29.05 -17.03 2.23
CA ILE A 33 30.13 -17.23 1.26
C ILE A 33 29.97 -16.14 0.21
N ASN A 34 30.93 -15.20 0.16
CA ASN A 34 30.84 -13.96 -0.60
C ASN A 34 30.72 -14.12 -2.13
N GLU A 35 30.80 -15.34 -2.66
CA GLU A 35 30.73 -15.60 -4.11
C GLU A 35 29.40 -16.24 -4.57
N ASP A 36 28.67 -16.94 -3.70
CA ASP A 36 27.44 -17.70 -4.07
C ASP A 36 26.17 -17.21 -3.34
N GLY A 37 26.26 -16.10 -2.60
CA GLY A 37 25.16 -15.52 -1.84
C GLY A 37 24.96 -16.11 -0.43
N LEU A 38 23.94 -15.61 0.28
CA LEU A 38 23.67 -15.97 1.66
C LEU A 38 23.17 -17.43 1.76
N LYS A 39 24.00 -18.35 2.27
CA LYS A 39 23.61 -19.73 2.49
C LYS A 39 23.04 -19.90 3.90
N MET A 40 21.72 -19.74 4.01
CA MET A 40 20.98 -19.97 5.24
C MET A 40 20.66 -21.47 5.38
N SER A 41 21.17 -22.13 6.42
CA SER A 41 20.72 -23.48 6.79
C SER A 41 19.57 -23.40 7.79
N TYR A 42 18.55 -24.24 7.61
CA TYR A 42 17.41 -24.29 8.52
C TYR A 42 17.10 -25.73 8.93
N ASP A 43 16.67 -25.91 10.17
CA ASP A 43 16.14 -27.20 10.62
C ASP A 43 14.77 -27.44 9.99
N LYS A 44 14.76 -28.35 9.01
CA LYS A 44 13.55 -28.73 8.27
C LYS A 44 12.44 -29.23 9.21
N ALA A 45 12.78 -29.96 10.27
CA ALA A 45 11.78 -30.50 11.21
C ALA A 45 11.10 -29.38 12.00
N LYS A 46 11.86 -28.33 12.38
CA LYS A 46 11.32 -27.15 13.06
C LYS A 46 10.35 -26.38 12.16
N ILE A 47 10.71 -26.15 10.89
CA ILE A 47 9.84 -25.46 9.93
C ILE A 47 8.60 -26.28 9.62
N GLU A 48 8.72 -27.61 9.47
CA GLU A 48 7.57 -28.49 9.21
C GLU A 48 6.57 -28.48 10.38
N ARG A 49 7.06 -28.38 11.62
CA ARG A 49 6.22 -28.24 12.80
C ARG A 49 5.52 -26.87 12.88
N GLN A 50 6.22 -25.79 12.54
CA GLN A 50 5.68 -24.42 12.65
C GLN A 50 4.81 -24.03 11.44
N PHE A 51 5.16 -24.48 10.24
CA PHE A 51 4.55 -24.10 8.97
C PHE A 51 4.29 -25.31 8.04
N PRO A 52 3.45 -26.28 8.45
CA PRO A 52 3.24 -27.52 7.70
C PRO A 52 2.64 -27.29 6.30
N ARG A 53 1.76 -26.29 6.16
CA ARG A 53 1.15 -25.95 4.86
C ARG A 53 2.17 -25.34 3.90
N LEU A 54 3.05 -24.47 4.39
CA LEU A 54 4.11 -23.85 3.59
C LEU A 54 5.09 -24.91 3.09
N MET A 55 5.52 -25.83 3.96
CA MET A 55 6.40 -26.93 3.56
C MET A 55 5.77 -27.84 2.51
N ARG A 56 4.47 -28.10 2.62
CA ARG A 56 3.72 -28.84 1.60
C ARG A 56 3.70 -28.09 0.27
N GLU A 57 3.40 -26.80 0.28
CA GLU A 57 3.39 -25.96 -0.93
C GLU A 57 4.77 -25.88 -1.61
N LEU A 58 5.84 -25.73 -0.83
CA LEU A 58 7.22 -25.72 -1.33
C LEU A 58 7.61 -27.08 -1.93
N SER A 59 7.19 -28.18 -1.32
CA SER A 59 7.48 -29.54 -1.79
C SER A 59 6.69 -29.90 -3.05
N GLU A 60 5.42 -29.52 -3.09
CA GLU A 60 4.51 -29.78 -4.22
C GLU A 60 4.73 -28.80 -5.39
N LYS A 61 5.44 -27.69 -5.17
CA LYS A 61 5.68 -26.61 -6.14
C LYS A 61 4.41 -26.11 -6.82
N SER A 62 3.26 -26.20 -6.14
CA SER A 62 1.95 -25.96 -6.74
C SER A 62 1.74 -24.51 -7.18
N LYS A 63 2.52 -23.56 -6.62
CA LYS A 63 2.52 -22.14 -6.99
C LYS A 63 3.94 -21.57 -6.95
N SER A 64 4.65 -21.61 -8.08
CA SER A 64 5.95 -20.95 -8.22
C SER A 64 5.84 -19.69 -9.09
N LEU A 65 6.36 -18.56 -8.60
CA LEU A 65 6.58 -17.36 -9.41
C LEU A 65 8.06 -17.32 -9.80
N LYS A 66 8.34 -17.39 -11.11
CA LYS A 66 9.72 -17.27 -11.61
C LYS A 66 10.09 -15.79 -11.68
N ILE A 67 10.93 -15.34 -10.75
CA ILE A 67 11.53 -14.02 -10.79
C ILE A 67 12.67 -14.08 -11.80
N LYS A 68 12.58 -13.30 -12.89
CA LYS A 68 13.62 -13.18 -13.92
C LYS A 68 14.53 -11.96 -13.72
N ALA A 69 14.10 -11.00 -12.90
CA ALA A 69 14.83 -9.78 -12.59
C ALA A 69 15.61 -9.97 -11.30
N VAL A 70 16.66 -10.79 -11.36
CA VAL A 70 17.69 -10.80 -10.31
C VAL A 70 18.92 -10.19 -10.97
N ASP A 71 19.10 -8.89 -10.75
CA ASP A 71 20.32 -8.20 -11.14
C ASP A 71 21.39 -8.55 -10.11
N TYR A 72 22.35 -9.39 -10.50
CA TYR A 72 23.46 -9.81 -9.65
C TYR A 72 24.58 -8.76 -9.60
N GLU A 73 24.54 -7.80 -10.51
CA GLU A 73 25.38 -6.63 -10.48
C GLU A 73 24.70 -5.59 -9.59
N ILE A 74 25.14 -5.50 -8.33
CA ILE A 74 24.96 -4.26 -7.56
C ILE A 74 25.92 -3.24 -8.19
N GLU A 75 25.69 -2.85 -9.43
CA GLU A 75 26.17 -1.55 -9.87
C GLU A 75 25.51 -0.57 -8.92
N ARG A 76 26.32 0.25 -8.23
CA ARG A 76 25.79 1.47 -7.62
C ARG A 76 25.31 2.35 -8.76
N CYS A 77 24.12 2.06 -9.25
CA CYS A 77 23.33 3.03 -9.96
C CYS A 77 22.94 4.04 -8.88
N ASP A 78 23.73 5.11 -8.76
CA ASP A 78 23.32 6.33 -8.03
C ASP A 78 22.07 6.95 -8.66
N GLU A 79 21.59 6.40 -9.79
CA GLU A 79 20.31 6.67 -10.41
C GLU A 79 19.34 5.55 -10.06
N GLU A 80 18.43 5.83 -9.12
CA GLU A 80 17.28 4.97 -8.85
C GLU A 80 16.63 4.58 -10.19
N PRO A 81 16.27 3.30 -10.41
CA PRO A 81 15.51 2.92 -11.59
C PRO A 81 14.28 3.82 -11.62
N GLN A 82 14.25 4.74 -12.59
CA GLN A 82 13.11 5.62 -12.79
C GLN A 82 11.98 4.70 -13.27
N LEU A 83 11.26 4.13 -12.30
CA LEU A 83 9.87 3.78 -12.50
C LEU A 83 9.27 5.06 -13.07
N VAL A 84 9.00 5.07 -14.37
CA VAL A 84 8.05 6.00 -14.96
C VAL A 84 6.70 5.58 -14.37
N GLN A 85 6.52 5.85 -13.08
CA GLN A 85 5.22 6.12 -12.54
C GLN A 85 4.75 7.24 -13.45
N VAL A 86 3.82 6.91 -14.33
CA VAL A 86 3.01 7.91 -15.00
C VAL A 86 2.39 8.68 -13.83
N ASN A 87 3.04 9.77 -13.42
CA ASN A 87 2.76 10.45 -12.15
C ASN A 87 1.29 10.90 -12.10
N ASP A 88 0.68 11.04 -13.27
CA ASP A 88 -0.70 11.47 -13.47
C ASP A 88 -1.73 10.34 -13.32
N TYR A 89 -1.32 9.07 -13.15
CA TYR A 89 -2.26 7.94 -13.10
C TYR A 89 -3.20 8.01 -11.90
N CYS A 90 -2.95 8.83 -10.89
CA CYS A 90 -3.77 8.88 -9.67
C CYS A 90 -3.91 10.28 -9.07
N GLU A 91 -3.77 11.37 -9.83
CA GLU A 91 -3.82 12.72 -9.23
C GLU A 91 -5.14 12.97 -8.47
N ASP A 92 -6.28 12.66 -9.09
CA ASP A 92 -7.61 12.74 -8.46
C ASP A 92 -7.78 11.82 -7.23
N LEU A 93 -6.99 10.73 -7.15
CA LEU A 93 -7.04 9.76 -6.06
C LEU A 93 -6.12 10.17 -4.90
N ARG A 94 -4.99 10.81 -5.20
CA ARG A 94 -4.03 11.29 -4.20
C ARG A 94 -4.46 12.61 -3.57
N ASN A 95 -5.06 13.50 -4.35
CA ASN A 95 -5.42 14.83 -3.90
C ASN A 95 -6.91 15.12 -4.20
N THR A 96 -7.78 14.38 -3.51
CA THR A 96 -9.24 14.56 -3.64
C THR A 96 -9.65 15.91 -3.03
N GLY A 97 -10.13 16.83 -3.87
CA GLY A 97 -10.59 18.16 -3.43
C GLY A 97 -12.07 18.17 -3.03
N ALA A 98 -12.56 19.33 -2.55
CA ALA A 98 -13.97 19.50 -2.17
C ALA A 98 -14.95 19.13 -3.30
N ILE A 99 -14.61 19.50 -4.53
CA ILE A 99 -15.41 19.21 -5.73
C ILE A 99 -15.51 17.70 -5.97
N ASP A 100 -14.46 16.92 -5.71
CA ASP A 100 -14.48 15.48 -5.93
C ASP A 100 -15.43 14.75 -4.98
N PHE A 101 -15.60 15.27 -3.76
CA PHE A 101 -16.59 14.79 -2.82
C PHE A 101 -18.01 15.20 -3.25
N ILE A 102 -18.20 16.46 -3.66
CA ILE A 102 -19.50 16.94 -4.15
C ILE A 102 -19.96 16.14 -5.39
N ARG A 103 -19.03 15.75 -6.25
CA ARG A 103 -19.31 14.88 -7.42
C ARG A 103 -19.82 13.48 -7.07
N ARG A 104 -19.84 13.08 -5.80
CA ARG A 104 -20.45 11.82 -5.33
C ARG A 104 -21.82 12.02 -4.69
N CYS A 105 -22.23 13.27 -4.45
CA CYS A 105 -23.51 13.59 -3.84
C CYS A 105 -24.63 13.48 -4.87
N THR A 106 -25.78 13.01 -4.39
CA THR A 106 -27.03 12.96 -5.16
C THR A 106 -28.02 14.03 -4.70
N GLU A 107 -27.95 14.40 -3.42
CA GLU A 107 -28.82 15.39 -2.81
C GLU A 107 -28.05 16.62 -2.34
N ASN A 108 -28.76 17.76 -2.25
CA ASN A 108 -28.17 19.01 -1.78
C ASN A 108 -27.74 18.92 -0.30
N GLU A 109 -28.48 18.17 0.52
CA GLU A 109 -28.18 17.99 1.94
C GLU A 109 -26.84 17.26 2.15
N GLU A 110 -26.59 16.21 1.37
CA GLU A 110 -25.31 15.50 1.36
C GLU A 110 -24.16 16.45 1.00
N ALA A 111 -24.35 17.28 -0.03
CA ALA A 111 -23.34 18.22 -0.48
C ALA A 111 -23.03 19.29 0.60
N PHE A 112 -24.05 19.77 1.33
CA PHE A 112 -23.84 20.69 2.44
C PHE A 112 -23.13 20.03 3.62
N ALA A 113 -23.49 18.80 3.98
CA ALA A 113 -22.83 18.05 5.05
C ALA A 113 -21.33 17.84 4.74
N ILE A 114 -21.00 17.53 3.48
CA ILE A 114 -19.59 17.44 3.04
C ILE A 114 -18.88 18.79 3.15
N LEU A 115 -19.51 19.88 2.69
CA LEU A 115 -18.91 21.21 2.77
C LEU A 115 -18.66 21.64 4.23
N ASP A 116 -19.61 21.36 5.12
CA ASP A 116 -19.49 21.66 6.55
C ASP A 116 -18.33 20.87 7.17
N TYR A 117 -18.25 19.57 6.88
CA TYR A 117 -17.16 18.70 7.33
C TYR A 117 -15.78 19.17 6.85
N LEU A 118 -15.67 19.59 5.58
CA LEU A 118 -14.41 20.11 5.02
C LEU A 118 -14.00 21.45 5.63
N LEU A 119 -14.98 22.32 5.95
CA LEU A 119 -14.74 23.59 6.63
C LEU A 119 -14.24 23.37 8.06
N GLU A 120 -14.84 22.44 8.81
CA GLU A 120 -14.41 22.08 10.17
C GLU A 120 -12.97 21.56 10.20
N ARG A 121 -12.59 20.77 9.19
CA ARG A 121 -11.21 20.25 9.04
C ARG A 121 -10.21 21.27 8.49
N LYS A 122 -10.67 22.48 8.14
CA LYS A 122 -9.86 23.54 7.51
C LYS A 122 -9.24 23.11 6.18
N GLU A 123 -9.86 22.14 5.51
CA GLU A 123 -9.49 21.71 4.15
C GLU A 123 -10.16 22.62 3.09
N LEU A 124 -11.11 23.46 3.52
CA LEU A 124 -11.80 24.44 2.71
C LEU A 124 -11.77 25.80 3.42
N THR A 125 -11.51 26.88 2.69
CA THR A 125 -11.61 28.23 3.27
C THR A 125 -13.06 28.68 3.41
N LEU A 126 -13.33 29.61 4.33
CA LEU A 126 -14.68 30.15 4.52
C LEU A 126 -15.22 30.85 3.25
N GLN A 127 -14.33 31.44 2.45
CA GLN A 127 -14.71 32.07 1.19
C GLN A 127 -15.16 31.02 0.16
N GLU A 128 -14.35 29.98 -0.06
CA GLU A 128 -14.68 28.89 -0.99
C GLU A 128 -15.96 28.16 -0.57
N TYR A 129 -16.12 27.91 0.74
CA TYR A 129 -17.34 27.33 1.31
C TYR A 129 -18.59 28.13 0.92
N ASN A 130 -18.57 29.45 1.11
CA ASN A 130 -19.73 30.29 0.82
C ASN A 130 -20.04 30.33 -0.69
N VAL A 131 -19.02 30.36 -1.54
CA VAL A 131 -19.18 30.31 -3.00
C VAL A 131 -19.85 29.01 -3.42
N LEU A 132 -19.33 27.86 -2.97
CA LEU A 132 -19.89 26.54 -3.31
C LEU A 132 -21.30 26.37 -2.74
N LYS A 133 -21.54 26.80 -1.50
CA LYS A 133 -22.84 26.72 -0.83
C LYS A 133 -23.90 27.54 -1.57
N ASN A 134 -23.59 28.77 -1.98
CA ASN A 134 -24.52 29.60 -2.73
C ASN A 134 -24.82 28.99 -4.11
N ARG A 135 -23.81 28.45 -4.78
CA ARG A 135 -23.96 27.80 -6.08
C ARG A 135 -24.84 26.54 -6.02
N ILE A 136 -24.72 25.73 -4.95
CA ILE A 136 -25.55 24.53 -4.75
C ILE A 136 -26.99 24.89 -4.39
N LYS A 137 -27.22 26.01 -3.69
CA LYS A 137 -28.57 26.48 -3.32
C LYS A 137 -29.42 26.91 -4.52
N GLU A 138 -28.82 27.29 -5.63
CA GLU A 138 -29.56 27.65 -6.86
C GLU A 138 -30.32 26.45 -7.42
N GLU A 139 -31.39 26.69 -8.18
CA GLU A 139 -32.18 25.62 -8.79
C GLU A 139 -31.33 24.77 -9.75
N GLY A 140 -31.21 23.48 -9.41
CA GLY A 140 -30.37 22.52 -10.11
C GLY A 140 -28.86 22.82 -10.01
N GLY A 141 -28.45 23.66 -9.05
CA GLY A 141 -27.07 24.10 -8.87
C GLY A 141 -26.09 22.94 -8.67
N LEU A 142 -26.46 21.96 -7.85
CA LEU A 142 -25.67 20.74 -7.66
C LEU A 142 -25.45 19.97 -8.96
N GLN A 143 -26.52 19.69 -9.71
CA GLN A 143 -26.42 18.95 -10.97
C GLN A 143 -25.58 19.70 -12.02
N LYS A 144 -25.74 21.02 -12.11
CA LYS A 144 -24.94 21.88 -13.00
C LYS A 144 -23.46 21.83 -12.63
N LEU A 145 -23.14 21.96 -11.35
CA LEU A 145 -21.79 21.87 -10.82
C LEU A 145 -21.18 20.49 -11.15
N ILE A 146 -21.88 19.40 -10.83
CA ILE A 146 -21.41 18.05 -11.11
C ILE A 146 -21.11 17.85 -12.60
N ASN A 147 -21.99 18.33 -13.48
CA ASN A 147 -21.81 18.21 -14.93
C ASN A 147 -20.61 19.02 -15.44
N GLU A 148 -20.37 20.22 -14.91
CA GLU A 148 -19.23 21.06 -15.27
C GLU A 148 -17.89 20.39 -14.92
N TYR A 149 -17.82 19.75 -13.75
CA TYR A 149 -16.58 19.12 -13.27
C TYR A 149 -16.41 17.64 -13.70
N GLY A 150 -17.11 17.21 -14.75
CA GLY A 150 -16.92 15.89 -15.38
C GLY A 150 -17.89 14.80 -14.94
N GLY A 151 -19.06 15.17 -14.40
CA GLY A 151 -20.17 14.27 -14.11
C GLY A 151 -20.08 13.56 -12.76
N LEU A 152 -21.17 12.85 -12.43
CA LEU A 152 -21.37 12.13 -11.18
C LEU A 152 -20.41 10.93 -11.07
N LYS A 153 -19.64 10.87 -9.98
CA LYS A 153 -18.76 9.75 -9.63
C LYS A 153 -19.59 8.66 -8.95
N THR A 154 -20.09 7.71 -9.74
CA THR A 154 -20.85 6.56 -9.23
C THR A 154 -19.97 5.59 -8.43
N PRO A 155 -20.54 4.77 -7.53
CA PRO A 155 -19.78 3.75 -6.79
C PRO A 155 -18.89 2.91 -7.71
N GLY A 156 -17.65 2.65 -7.33
CA GLY A 156 -16.67 1.96 -8.18
C GLY A 156 -15.98 2.85 -9.22
N TYR A 157 -16.13 4.18 -9.16
CA TYR A 157 -15.58 5.10 -10.17
C TYR A 157 -14.07 4.99 -10.33
N PHE A 158 -13.33 4.99 -9.22
CA PHE A 158 -11.87 4.96 -9.24
C PHE A 158 -11.35 3.60 -9.71
N GLU A 159 -12.03 2.55 -9.30
CA GLU A 159 -11.77 1.19 -9.75
C GLU A 159 -11.94 1.11 -11.26
N ARG A 160 -13.02 1.67 -11.81
CA ARG A 160 -13.25 1.72 -13.26
C ARG A 160 -12.25 2.58 -14.01
N LYS A 161 -11.97 3.78 -13.51
CA LYS A 161 -11.08 4.76 -14.15
C LYS A 161 -9.62 4.33 -14.09
N TYR A 162 -9.21 3.76 -12.96
CA TYR A 162 -7.84 3.34 -12.66
C TYR A 162 -7.76 1.83 -12.50
N HIS A 163 -8.52 1.08 -13.30
CA HIS A 163 -8.31 -0.35 -13.40
C HIS A 163 -6.86 -0.53 -13.82
N ARG A 164 -6.05 -1.15 -12.95
CA ARG A 164 -4.67 -1.54 -13.27
C ARG A 164 -4.73 -2.20 -14.63
N ALA A 165 -4.18 -1.53 -15.64
CA ALA A 165 -3.89 -2.18 -16.89
C ALA A 165 -3.10 -3.43 -16.50
N LYS A 166 -3.64 -4.61 -16.82
CA LYS A 166 -2.93 -5.88 -16.63
C LYS A 166 -1.55 -5.67 -17.24
N ASN A 167 -0.53 -5.58 -16.40
CA ASN A 167 0.90 -5.49 -16.74
C ASN A 167 1.13 -5.29 -18.23
N LEU A 168 0.95 -4.06 -18.75
CA LEU A 168 1.47 -3.71 -20.06
C LEU A 168 2.97 -3.84 -19.90
N THR A 169 3.52 -4.93 -20.43
CA THR A 169 4.96 -5.10 -20.46
C THR A 169 5.53 -3.99 -21.36
N ASN A 170 6.78 -3.58 -21.17
CA ASN A 170 7.41 -2.55 -22.01
C ASN A 170 7.32 -2.86 -23.53
N ASN A 171 7.06 -4.12 -23.91
CA ASN A 171 6.80 -4.54 -25.28
C ASN A 171 5.46 -4.05 -25.85
N ASP A 172 4.42 -3.88 -25.04
CA ASP A 172 3.09 -3.48 -25.50
C ASP A 172 3.03 -1.98 -25.82
N LEU A 173 3.81 -1.16 -25.11
CA LEU A 173 3.91 0.29 -25.31
C LEU A 173 4.76 0.68 -26.55
N ASN A 174 5.67 -0.19 -26.98
CA ASN A 174 6.47 0.03 -28.19
C ASN A 174 5.72 -0.34 -29.49
N LYS A 175 4.63 -1.12 -29.38
CA LYS A 175 3.82 -1.51 -30.54
C LYS A 175 2.87 -0.38 -30.98
N SER A 176 2.44 0.48 -30.06
CA SER A 176 1.59 1.63 -30.37
C SER A 176 2.33 2.85 -30.92
N LYS A 177 3.67 2.87 -30.87
CA LYS A 177 4.51 3.94 -31.46
C LYS A 177 4.91 3.68 -32.93
N ASN A 178 4.59 2.52 -33.49
CA ASN A 178 4.98 2.13 -34.85
C ASN A 178 3.76 2.00 -35.80
N LEU A 179 2.67 2.72 -35.50
CA LEU A 179 1.44 2.72 -36.30
C LEU A 179 1.11 4.11 -36.88
N ASP A 180 2.07 5.03 -36.87
CA ASP A 180 2.05 6.26 -37.66
C ASP A 180 2.89 6.10 -38.94
#